data_AF-A0A7V9II69-F1
#
_entry.id   AF-A0A7V9II69-F1
#
_cell.length_a   1.000
_cell.length_b   1.000
_cell.length_c   1.000
_cell.angle_alpha   90.00
_cell.angle_beta   90.00
_cell.angle_gamma   90.00
#
_symmetry.space_group_name_H-M   'P 1'
#
loop_
_entity.id
_entity.type
_entity.pdbx_description
1 polymer ?
#
loop_
_entity_poly.entity_id
_entity_poly.type
_entity_poly.pdbx_seq_one_letter_code
_entity_poly.pdbx_strand_id
1 'polypeptide(L)'
;LRRLVKAQLVVDESWAVGHVGGGRYDGRLLVGAGLTLWSGWVVGTTVGVLGGEALGDPERLGLDAAFPALFLALLVGQVENRRGLVAAVAGALIALVLVPLVPPGVPIIVASVACLIGLRRAAT
;
A
#
# COMPACT_ATOMS: atom_id res chain seq x y z
N LEU A 1 -29.26 -0.50 7.91
CA LEU A 1 -28.78 0.57 7.00
C LEU A 1 -27.65 1.43 7.58
N ARG A 2 -27.83 2.11 8.73
CA ARG A 2 -26.80 3.01 9.30
C ARG A 2 -25.41 2.39 9.52
N ARG A 3 -25.34 1.10 9.90
CA ARG A 3 -24.07 0.37 10.01
C ARG A 3 -23.42 0.08 8.64
N LEU A 4 -24.22 -0.17 7.61
CA LEU A 4 -23.73 -0.41 6.24
C LEU A 4 -23.11 0.86 5.65
N VAL A 5 -23.76 2.01 5.84
CA VAL A 5 -23.24 3.30 5.38
C VAL A 5 -21.89 3.61 6.04
N LYS A 6 -21.76 3.36 7.35
CA LYS A 6 -20.47 3.54 8.04
C LYS A 6 -19.38 2.58 7.53
N ALA A 7 -19.75 1.34 7.21
CA ALA A 7 -18.81 0.34 6.71
C ALA A 7 -18.15 0.76 5.38
N GLN A 8 -18.82 1.58 4.56
CA GLN A 8 -18.24 2.13 3.33
C GLN A 8 -17.06 3.07 3.58
N LEU A 9 -16.94 3.62 4.79
CA LEU A 9 -15.86 4.53 5.19
C LEU A 9 -14.74 3.81 5.94
N VAL A 10 -14.85 2.49 6.13
CA VAL A 10 -13.82 1.68 6.80
C VAL A 10 -12.81 1.24 5.75
N VAL A 11 -11.62 1.81 5.83
CA VAL A 11 -10.40 1.40 5.12
C VAL A 11 -9.27 1.33 6.14
N ASP A 12 -8.12 0.77 5.76
CA ASP A 12 -7.01 0.53 6.68
C ASP A 12 -6.55 1.82 7.37
N GLU A 13 -6.52 2.93 6.64
CA GLU A 13 -6.11 4.24 7.13
C GLU A 13 -7.14 4.86 8.08
N SER A 14 -8.43 4.84 7.72
CA SER A 14 -9.48 5.39 8.58
C SER A 14 -9.68 4.55 9.84
N TRP A 15 -9.45 3.25 9.75
CA TRP A 15 -9.39 2.34 10.89
C TRP A 15 -8.20 2.66 11.79
N ALA A 16 -7.00 2.81 11.23
CA ALA A 16 -5.78 3.14 11.98
C ALA A 16 -5.93 4.47 12.74
N VAL A 17 -6.47 5.52 12.09
CA VAL A 17 -6.73 6.82 12.72
C VAL A 17 -7.82 6.73 13.80
N GLY A 18 -8.86 5.93 13.56
CA GLY A 18 -9.94 5.72 14.51
C GLY A 18 -9.60 4.75 15.65
N HIS A 19 -8.46 4.06 15.61
CA HIS A 19 -8.13 3.02 16.57
C HIS A 19 -7.74 3.60 17.94
N VAL A 20 -8.37 3.10 19.01
CA VAL A 20 -8.10 3.57 20.39
C VAL A 20 -7.57 2.46 21.30
N GLY A 21 -7.17 1.31 20.74
CA GLY A 21 -6.68 0.15 21.49
C GLY A 21 -7.78 -0.79 21.97
N GLY A 22 -7.39 -2.02 22.36
CA GLY A 22 -8.30 -3.00 22.97
C GLY A 22 -9.48 -3.43 22.08
N GLY A 23 -9.31 -3.42 20.76
CA GLY A 23 -10.36 -3.76 19.79
C GLY A 23 -11.46 -2.70 19.63
N ARG A 24 -11.27 -1.50 20.19
CA ARG A 24 -12.23 -0.39 20.13
C ARG A 24 -11.78 0.65 19.10
N TYR A 25 -12.74 1.45 18.64
CA TYR A 25 -12.49 2.58 17.74
C TYR A 25 -13.36 3.79 18.09
N ASP A 26 -12.85 4.99 17.82
CA ASP A 26 -13.62 6.23 17.81
C ASP A 26 -14.32 6.37 16.45
N GLY A 27 -15.66 6.22 16.47
CA GLY A 27 -16.47 6.32 15.27
C GLY A 27 -16.51 7.71 14.62
N ARG A 28 -16.19 8.79 15.34
CA ARG A 28 -16.11 10.14 14.76
C ARG A 28 -14.82 10.30 13.97
N LEU A 29 -13.69 9.89 14.54
CA LEU A 29 -12.39 9.90 13.86
C LEU A 29 -12.41 9.00 12.62
N LEU A 30 -12.96 7.78 12.74
CA LEU A 30 -13.09 6.86 11.61
C LEU A 30 -13.92 7.48 10.48
N VAL A 31 -15.09 8.04 10.79
CA VAL A 31 -15.96 8.66 9.77
C VAL A 31 -15.31 9.91 9.17
N GLY A 32 -14.67 10.75 9.98
CA GLY A 32 -13.98 11.96 9.51
C GLY A 32 -12.80 11.64 8.59
N ALA A 33 -11.96 10.66 8.96
CA ALA A 33 -10.87 10.17 8.14
C ALA A 33 -11.40 9.55 6.83
N GLY A 34 -12.40 8.66 6.94
CA GLY A 34 -13.00 8.02 5.77
C GLY A 34 -13.64 9.01 4.79
N LEU A 35 -14.36 10.03 5.28
CA LEU A 35 -14.93 11.07 4.42
C LEU A 35 -13.87 11.94 3.75
N THR A 36 -12.79 12.27 4.46
CA THR A 36 -11.66 13.01 3.91
C THR A 36 -11.00 12.22 2.77
N LEU A 37 -10.69 10.94 3.01
CA LEU A 37 -10.11 10.03 2.02
C LEU A 37 -11.02 9.84 0.82
N TRP A 38 -12.31 9.57 1.06
CA TRP A 38 -13.30 9.40 0.00
C TRP A 38 -13.44 10.66 -0.86
N SER A 39 -13.50 11.83 -0.23
CA SER A 39 -13.60 13.11 -0.96
C SER A 39 -12.36 13.37 -1.80
N GLY A 40 -11.16 13.15 -1.25
CA GLY A 40 -9.90 13.26 -1.98
C GLY A 40 -9.85 12.30 -3.17
N TRP A 41 -10.30 11.06 -2.98
CA TRP A 41 -10.37 10.05 -4.03
C TRP A 41 -11.33 10.46 -5.16
N VAL A 42 -12.56 10.85 -4.83
CA VAL A 42 -13.57 11.26 -5.82
C VAL A 42 -13.13 12.50 -6.57
N VAL A 43 -12.62 13.52 -5.88
CA VAL A 43 -12.13 14.75 -6.50
C VAL A 43 -10.94 14.46 -7.41
N GLY A 44 -9.93 13.73 -6.91
CA GLY A 44 -8.75 13.36 -7.70
C GLY A 44 -9.11 12.53 -8.94
N THR A 45 -10.02 11.56 -8.79
CA THR A 45 -10.52 10.77 -9.92
C THR A 45 -11.26 11.64 -10.93
N THR A 46 -12.12 12.55 -10.47
CA THR A 46 -12.88 13.46 -11.34
C THR A 46 -11.92 14.37 -12.12
N VAL A 47 -10.92 14.95 -11.44
CA VAL A 47 -9.88 15.75 -12.09
C VAL A 47 -9.09 14.91 -13.10
N GLY A 48 -8.71 13.68 -12.76
CA GLY A 48 -8.00 12.78 -13.66
C GLY A 48 -8.83 12.39 -14.89
N VAL A 49 -10.12 12.11 -14.73
CA VAL A 49 -11.01 11.76 -15.85
C VAL A 49 -11.26 12.96 -16.76
N LEU A 50 -11.47 14.16 -16.20
CA LEU A 50 -11.79 15.35 -16.99
C LEU A 50 -10.55 16.05 -17.57
N GLY A 51 -9.40 15.95 -16.92
CA GLY A 51 -8.17 16.66 -17.27
C GLY A 51 -7.00 15.77 -17.71
N GLY A 52 -7.15 14.44 -17.64
CA GLY A 52 -6.07 13.49 -17.93
C GLY A 52 -5.55 13.57 -19.37
N GLU A 53 -6.44 13.78 -20.35
CA GLU A 53 -6.05 13.91 -21.76
C GLU A 53 -5.12 15.11 -22.00
N ALA A 54 -5.24 16.18 -21.19
CA ALA A 54 -4.39 17.35 -21.30
C ALA A 54 -2.93 17.08 -20.86
N LEU A 55 -2.68 16.00 -20.11
CA LEU A 55 -1.34 15.60 -19.67
C LEU A 55 -0.52 14.91 -20.79
N GLY A 56 -1.16 14.55 -21.91
CA GLY A 56 -0.50 13.85 -23.01
C GLY A 56 -0.09 12.44 -22.61
N ASP A 57 1.15 12.06 -22.94
CA ASP A 57 1.70 10.73 -22.65
C ASP A 57 2.16 10.62 -21.18
N PRO A 58 1.48 9.82 -20.33
CA PRO A 58 1.81 9.68 -18.91
C PRO A 58 3.20 9.05 -18.66
N GLU A 59 3.70 8.22 -19.58
CA GLU A 59 5.01 7.56 -19.42
C GLU A 59 6.15 8.58 -19.46
N ARG A 60 6.00 9.63 -20.29
CA ARG A 60 6.98 10.73 -20.37
C ARG A 60 7.05 11.54 -19.07
N LEU A 61 6.00 11.52 -18.27
CA LEU A 61 5.93 12.16 -16.96
C LEU A 61 6.39 11.23 -15.83
N GLY A 62 6.73 9.96 -16.12
CA GLY A 62 7.10 8.95 -15.12
C GLY A 62 5.93 8.53 -14.22
N LEU A 63 4.68 8.73 -14.68
CA LEU A 63 3.49 8.40 -13.89
C LEU A 63 3.30 6.88 -13.74
N ASP A 64 3.89 6.08 -14.63
CA ASP A 64 4.00 4.62 -14.55
C ASP A 64 4.83 4.15 -13.33
N ALA A 65 5.78 4.97 -12.87
CA ALA A 65 6.59 4.70 -11.68
C ALA A 65 5.94 5.14 -10.36
N ALA A 66 4.80 5.85 -10.41
CA ALA A 66 4.18 6.43 -9.21
C ALA A 66 3.77 5.37 -8.17
N PHE A 67 3.11 4.29 -8.60
CA PHE A 67 2.72 3.19 -7.71
C PHE A 67 3.92 2.43 -7.13
N PRO A 68 4.91 1.99 -7.93
CA PRO A 68 6.15 1.41 -7.40
C PRO A 68 6.86 2.33 -6.39
N ALA A 69 6.96 3.63 -6.68
CA ALA A 69 7.57 4.61 -5.79
C ALA A 69 6.81 4.75 -4.46
N LEU A 70 5.47 4.77 -4.50
CA LEU A 70 4.63 4.76 -3.31
C LEU A 70 4.91 3.54 -2.43
N PHE A 71 4.92 2.33 -3.01
CA PHE A 71 5.23 1.11 -2.25
C PHE A 71 6.64 1.11 -1.69
N LEU A 72 7.62 1.63 -2.43
CA LEU A 72 8.98 1.76 -1.94
C LEU A 72 9.06 2.74 -0.76
N ALA A 73 8.34 3.87 -0.82
CA ALA A 73 8.25 4.81 0.29
C ALA A 73 7.60 4.18 1.53
N LEU A 74 6.53 3.38 1.35
CA LEU A 74 5.91 2.62 2.44
C LEU A 74 6.88 1.58 3.02
N LEU A 75 7.64 0.88 2.17
CA LEU A 75 8.62 -0.11 2.60
C LEU A 75 9.70 0.50 3.49
N VAL A 76 10.17 1.72 3.20
CA VAL A 76 11.17 2.42 4.03
C VAL A 76 10.70 2.53 5.49
N GLY A 77 9.42 2.83 5.72
CA GLY A 77 8.84 2.89 7.07
C GLY A 77 8.66 1.52 7.76
N GLN A 78 8.66 0.42 7.00
CA GLN A 78 8.48 -0.94 7.51
C GLN A 78 9.80 -1.65 7.82
N VAL A 79 10.93 -1.17 7.30
CA VAL A 79 12.24 -1.78 7.52
C VAL A 79 12.86 -1.24 8.83
N GLU A 80 12.49 -1.86 9.95
CA GLU A 80 12.95 -1.44 11.28
C GLU A 80 14.29 -2.06 11.72
N ASN A 81 14.74 -3.13 11.05
CA ASN A 81 15.92 -3.87 11.47
C ASN A 81 16.66 -4.54 10.30
N ARG A 82 17.87 -5.04 10.57
CA ARG A 82 18.73 -5.68 9.56
C ARG A 82 18.09 -6.88 8.90
N ARG A 83 17.24 -7.64 9.60
CA ARG A 83 16.55 -8.81 9.02
C ARG A 83 15.47 -8.37 8.03
N GLY A 84 14.72 -7.32 8.36
CA GLY A 84 13.76 -6.68 7.45
C GLY A 84 14.45 -6.17 6.18
N LEU A 85 15.62 -5.53 6.31
CA LEU A 85 16.40 -5.08 5.15
C LEU A 85 16.85 -6.27 4.28
N VAL A 86 17.36 -7.34 4.89
CA VAL A 86 17.79 -8.54 4.16
C VAL A 86 16.60 -9.21 3.46
N ALA A 87 15.43 -9.29 4.10
CA ALA A 87 14.21 -9.81 3.48
C ALA A 87 13.76 -8.94 2.29
N ALA A 88 13.78 -7.61 2.43
CA ALA A 88 13.43 -6.68 1.36
C ALA A 88 14.35 -6.82 0.15
N VAL A 89 15.68 -6.84 0.37
CA VAL A 89 16.67 -7.00 -0.70
C VAL A 89 16.54 -8.38 -1.36
N ALA A 90 16.38 -9.45 -0.57
CA ALA A 90 16.20 -10.79 -1.11
C ALA A 90 14.93 -10.89 -1.98
N GLY A 91 13.80 -10.34 -1.52
CA GLY A 91 12.56 -10.30 -2.27
C GLY A 91 12.71 -9.51 -3.58
N ALA A 92 13.36 -8.35 -3.54
CA ALA A 92 13.64 -7.54 -4.72
C ALA A 92 14.50 -8.31 -5.75
N LEU A 93 15.57 -8.99 -5.30
CA LEU A 93 16.42 -9.80 -6.17
C LEU A 93 15.65 -10.98 -6.79
N ILE A 94 14.86 -11.69 -6.00
CA ILE A 94 14.01 -12.78 -6.50
C ILE A 94 13.07 -12.28 -7.58
N ALA A 95 12.38 -11.16 -7.33
CA ALA A 95 11.46 -10.57 -8.30
C ALA A 95 12.20 -10.17 -9.58
N LEU A 96 13.30 -9.43 -9.49
CA LEU A 96 14.07 -8.96 -10.65
C LEU A 96 14.60 -10.11 -11.51
N VAL A 97 15.07 -11.20 -10.89
CA VAL A 97 15.53 -12.38 -11.61
C VAL A 97 14.38 -13.10 -12.32
N LEU A 98 13.20 -13.17 -11.70
CA LEU A 98 12.06 -13.90 -12.23
C LEU A 98 11.22 -13.12 -13.24
N VAL A 99 11.23 -11.77 -13.21
CA VAL A 99 10.48 -10.92 -14.15
C VAL A 99 10.62 -11.35 -15.63
N PRO A 100 11.82 -11.66 -16.17
CA PRO A 100 11.95 -12.09 -17.56
C PRO A 100 11.68 -13.59 -17.79
N LEU A 101 11.47 -14.39 -16.73
CA LEU A 101 11.44 -15.86 -16.82
C LEU A 101 10.04 -16.47 -16.68
N VAL A 102 9.12 -15.79 -16.00
CA VAL A 102 7.79 -16.33 -15.65
C VAL A 102 6.67 -15.33 -15.92
N PRO A 103 5.40 -15.79 -16.01
CA PRO A 103 4.27 -14.90 -16.25
C PRO A 103 4.11 -13.79 -15.19
N PRO A 104 3.50 -12.64 -15.55
CA PRO A 104 3.19 -11.57 -14.61
C PRO A 104 2.45 -12.08 -13.37
N GLY A 105 2.82 -11.57 -12.19
CA GLY A 105 2.27 -11.98 -10.90
C GLY A 105 2.98 -13.16 -10.24
N VAL A 106 3.64 -14.06 -10.98
CA VAL A 106 4.44 -15.13 -10.38
C VAL A 106 5.68 -14.60 -9.63
N PRO A 107 6.46 -13.62 -10.14
CA PRO A 107 7.66 -13.13 -9.45
C PRO A 107 7.37 -12.61 -8.05
N ILE A 108 6.26 -11.89 -7.85
CA ILE A 108 5.92 -11.29 -6.55
C ILE A 108 5.47 -12.35 -5.53
N ILE A 109 4.75 -13.39 -5.98
CA ILE A 109 4.37 -14.52 -5.14
C ILE A 109 5.62 -15.25 -4.65
N VAL A 110 6.58 -15.53 -5.54
CA VAL A 110 7.83 -16.21 -5.16
C VAL A 110 8.70 -15.31 -4.28
N ALA A 111 8.76 -14.00 -4.54
CA ALA A 111 9.50 -13.05 -3.71
C ALA A 111 9.02 -13.03 -2.25
N SER A 112 7.74 -13.35 -1.98
CA SER A 112 7.20 -13.44 -0.62
C SER A 112 7.90 -14.48 0.27
N VAL A 113 8.57 -15.49 -0.31
CA VAL A 113 9.37 -16.48 0.43
C VAL A 113 10.52 -15.80 1.20
N ALA A 114 10.99 -14.64 0.75
CA ALA A 114 11.99 -13.86 1.48
C ALA A 114 11.52 -13.44 2.89
N CYS A 115 10.21 -13.33 3.12
CA CYS A 115 9.65 -13.02 4.44
C CYS A 115 9.99 -14.08 5.50
N LEU A 116 10.31 -15.32 5.10
CA LEU A 116 10.73 -16.39 6.02
C LEU A 116 12.01 -16.04 6.79
N ILE A 117 12.83 -15.10 6.28
CA ILE A 117 14.01 -14.56 6.98
C ILE A 117 13.61 -13.95 8.34
N GLY A 118 12.41 -13.36 8.42
CA GLY A 118 11.86 -12.77 9.64
C GLY A 118 11.43 -13.79 10.70
N LEU A 119 11.25 -15.07 10.34
CA LEU A 119 10.74 -16.11 11.26
C LEU A 119 11.75 -16.54 12.33
N ARG A 120 13.03 -16.21 12.17
CA ARG A 120 14.04 -16.56 13.18
C ARG A 120 13.76 -15.74 14.43
N ARG A 121 13.19 -16.35 15.47
CA ARG A 121 13.03 -15.70 16.78
C ARG A 121 14.39 -15.12 17.22
N ALA A 122 14.39 -13.86 17.67
CA ALA A 122 15.48 -13.43 18.53
C ALA A 122 15.45 -14.39 19.73
N ALA A 123 16.55 -15.11 19.95
CA ALA A 123 16.70 -15.84 21.19
C ALA A 123 16.72 -14.78 22.31
N THR A 124 15.59 -14.62 22.97
CA THR A 124 15.50 -14.00 24.30
C THR A 124 15.51 -15.12 25.31
#